data_AF-A0A1I6J1L3-F1
#
_entry.id   AF-A0A1I6J1L3-F1
#
_cell.length_a   1.000
_cell.length_b   1.000
_cell.length_c   1.000
_cell.angle_alpha   90.00
_cell.angle_beta   90.00
_cell.angle_gamma   90.00
#
_symmetry.space_group_name_H-M   'P 1'
#
loop_
_entity.id
_entity.type
_entity.pdbx_description
1 polymer ?
#
loop_
_entity_poly.entity_id
_entity_poly.type
_entity_poly.pdbx_seq_one_letter_code
_entity_poly.pdbx_strand_id
1 'polypeptide(L)'
;MTTDAPTIESWLMGRVVAYGKVDAGTFDATTPLADLGLDSVYALTLCGDIEDEFDLDVDPTIVWDHPTIGELAAGISERLAEG
;
A
#
# COMPACT_ATOMS: atom_id res chain seq x y z
N MET A 1 -1.21 17.08 -5.63
CA MET A 1 -1.41 15.63 -5.49
C MET A 1 -2.41 15.43 -4.36
N THR A 2 -3.36 14.54 -4.53
CA THR A 2 -4.43 14.28 -3.55
C THR A 2 -3.89 13.28 -2.53
N THR A 3 -3.69 13.73 -1.30
CA THR A 3 -3.04 13.00 -0.19
C THR A 3 -4.02 12.23 0.69
N ASP A 4 -5.26 12.08 0.23
CA ASP A 4 -6.35 11.42 0.95
C ASP A 4 -6.24 9.89 0.88
N ALA A 5 -6.54 9.22 1.99
CA ALA A 5 -6.58 7.76 2.11
C ALA A 5 -7.22 7.01 0.91
N PRO A 6 -8.43 7.35 0.41
CA PRO A 6 -9.04 6.63 -0.72
C PRO A 6 -8.25 6.74 -2.04
N THR A 7 -7.45 7.79 -2.19
CA THR A 7 -6.58 7.95 -3.37
C THR A 7 -5.38 7.02 -3.26
N ILE A 8 -4.78 6.95 -2.07
CA ILE A 8 -3.65 6.07 -1.77
C ILE A 8 -4.08 4.60 -1.84
N GLU A 9 -5.27 4.26 -1.34
CA GLU A 9 -5.87 2.92 -1.48
C GLU A 9 -5.97 2.53 -2.95
N SER A 10 -6.54 3.39 -3.79
CA SER A 10 -6.69 3.13 -5.22
C SER A 10 -5.35 2.96 -5.93
N TRP A 11 -4.34 3.74 -5.54
CA TRP A 11 -2.98 3.64 -6.08
C TRP A 11 -2.31 2.32 -5.65
N LEU A 12 -2.42 1.95 -4.37
CA LEU A 12 -1.91 0.69 -3.83
C LEU A 12 -2.56 -0.51 -4.51
N MET A 13 -3.88 -0.50 -4.69
CA MET A 13 -4.60 -1.53 -5.44
C MET A 13 -4.08 -1.63 -6.88
N GLY A 14 -3.83 -0.49 -7.53
CA GLY A 14 -3.23 -0.45 -8.86
C GLY A 14 -1.86 -1.10 -8.91
N ARG A 15 -1.00 -0.84 -7.92
CA ARG A 15 0.32 -1.50 -7.77
C ARG A 15 0.15 -3.00 -7.58
N VAL A 16 -0.73 -3.43 -6.67
CA VAL A 16 -1.03 -4.85 -6.40
C VAL A 16 -1.45 -5.60 -7.67
N VAL A 17 -2.33 -5.02 -8.47
CA VAL A 17 -2.74 -5.58 -9.76
C VAL A 17 -1.58 -5.57 -10.76
N ALA A 18 -0.79 -4.50 -10.80
CA ALA A 18 0.36 -4.37 -11.70
C ALA A 18 1.45 -5.41 -11.43
N TYR A 19 1.63 -5.82 -10.17
CA TYR A 19 2.53 -6.91 -9.81
C TYR A 19 2.01 -8.31 -10.23
N GLY A 20 0.78 -8.40 -10.76
CA GLY A 20 0.25 -9.60 -11.39
C GLY A 20 -0.09 -10.74 -10.43
N LYS A 21 -0.21 -10.44 -9.13
CA LYS A 21 -0.54 -11.42 -8.08
C LYS A 21 -2.04 -11.66 -7.93
N VAL A 22 -2.87 -10.66 -8.28
CA VAL A 22 -4.32 -10.68 -8.07
C VAL A 22 -5.04 -9.80 -9.10
N ASP A 23 -6.21 -10.24 -9.56
CA ASP A 23 -7.05 -9.50 -10.50
C ASP A 23 -7.76 -8.31 -9.82
N ALA A 24 -7.87 -7.20 -10.56
CA ALA A 24 -8.61 -6.02 -10.13
C ALA A 24 -10.07 -6.39 -9.82
N GLY A 25 -10.51 -6.19 -8.57
CA GLY A 25 -11.84 -6.54 -8.10
C GLY A 25 -12.00 -7.93 -7.48
N THR A 26 -10.91 -8.71 -7.35
CA THR A 26 -10.90 -9.96 -6.56
C THR A 26 -10.62 -9.72 -5.08
N PHE A 27 -10.07 -8.55 -4.75
CA PHE A 27 -9.70 -8.14 -3.41
C PHE A 27 -10.19 -6.73 -3.13
N ASP A 28 -10.23 -6.38 -1.84
CA ASP A 28 -10.74 -5.13 -1.32
C ASP A 28 -9.70 -4.46 -0.41
N ALA A 29 -9.95 -3.23 0.02
CA ALA A 29 -9.05 -2.51 0.91
C ALA A 29 -8.87 -3.23 2.26
N THR A 30 -9.87 -3.99 2.66
CA THR A 30 -9.90 -4.81 3.87
C THR A 30 -9.23 -6.19 3.70
N THR A 31 -8.80 -6.54 2.49
CA THR A 31 -8.17 -7.84 2.24
C THR A 31 -6.73 -7.84 2.73
N PRO A 32 -6.31 -8.88 3.48
CA PRO A 32 -4.94 -8.99 3.94
C PRO A 32 -3.98 -9.15 2.76
N LEU A 33 -2.95 -8.31 2.70
CA LEU A 33 -1.87 -8.38 1.72
C LEU A 33 -1.20 -9.76 1.69
N ALA A 34 -1.09 -10.43 2.84
CA ALA A 34 -0.60 -11.80 2.93
C ALA A 34 -1.46 -12.81 2.12
N ASP A 35 -2.78 -12.61 2.07
CA ASP A 35 -3.71 -13.43 1.27
C ASP A 35 -3.57 -13.15 -0.23
N LEU A 36 -3.18 -11.92 -0.58
CA LEU A 36 -2.84 -11.50 -1.95
C LEU A 36 -1.47 -12.03 -2.41
N GLY A 37 -0.77 -12.80 -1.58
CA GLY A 37 0.55 -13.34 -1.89
C GLY A 37 1.67 -12.31 -1.80
N LEU A 38 1.55 -11.34 -0.89
CA LEU A 38 2.61 -10.38 -0.58
C LEU A 38 3.80 -11.11 0.06
N ASP A 39 4.93 -11.13 -0.66
CA ASP A 39 6.21 -11.67 -0.20
C ASP A 39 7.13 -10.53 0.28
N SER A 40 8.22 -10.86 0.99
CA SER A 40 9.18 -9.85 1.48
C SER A 40 9.76 -8.95 0.38
N VAL A 41 10.00 -9.48 -0.83
CA VAL A 41 10.48 -8.70 -1.98
C VAL A 41 9.42 -7.70 -2.45
N TYR A 42 8.17 -8.14 -2.45
CA TYR A 42 7.04 -7.31 -2.82
C TYR A 42 6.89 -6.16 -1.82
N ALA A 43 6.96 -6.44 -0.51
CA ALA A 43 6.87 -5.43 0.54
C ALA A 43 7.94 -4.35 0.35
N LEU A 44 9.20 -4.75 0.14
CA LEU A 44 10.31 -3.83 -0.17
C LEU A 44 10.07 -3.00 -1.44
N THR A 45 9.55 -3.63 -2.51
CA THR A 45 9.26 -2.92 -3.77
C THR A 45 8.13 -1.93 -3.59
N LEU A 46 7.07 -2.30 -2.86
CA LEU A 46 5.95 -1.42 -2.57
C LEU A 46 6.38 -0.22 -1.72
N CYS A 47 7.17 -0.44 -0.67
CA CYS A 47 7.71 0.63 0.16
C CYS A 47 8.55 1.60 -0.66
N GLY A 48 9.49 1.12 -1.48
CA GLY A 48 10.30 2.00 -2.33
C GLY A 48 9.48 2.82 -3.32
N ASP A 49 8.38 2.27 -3.82
CA ASP A 49 7.48 3.00 -4.73
C ASP A 49 6.63 4.05 -3.99
N ILE A 50 6.23 3.76 -2.74
CA ILE A 50 5.56 4.73 -1.88
C ILE A 50 6.52 5.86 -1.52
N GLU A 51 7.77 5.53 -1.17
CA GLU A 51 8.82 6.50 -0.87
C GLU A 51 9.08 7.43 -2.06
N ASP A 52 9.14 6.90 -3.28
CA ASP A 52 9.35 7.69 -4.51
C ASP A 52 8.14 8.55 -4.90
N GLU A 53 6.92 7.98 -4.82
CA GLU A 53 5.69 8.69 -5.24
C GLU A 53 5.23 9.74 -4.20
N PHE A 54 5.37 9.45 -2.91
CA PHE A 54 4.86 10.29 -1.82
C PHE A 54 5.95 11.05 -1.06
N ASP A 55 7.24 10.86 -1.39
CA ASP A 55 8.38 11.44 -0.67
C ASP A 55 8.33 11.14 0.84
N LEU A 56 7.87 9.93 1.19
CA LEU A 56 7.60 9.51 2.57
C LEU A 56 8.48 8.34 2.95
N ASP A 57 9.24 8.45 4.05
CA ASP A 57 10.01 7.33 4.61
C ASP A 57 9.06 6.26 5.19
N VAL A 58 9.04 5.08 4.55
CA VAL A 58 8.15 3.96 4.89
C VAL A 58 8.96 2.67 5.01
N ASP A 59 9.00 2.11 6.21
CA ASP A 59 9.72 0.87 6.48
C ASP A 59 8.89 -0.36 6.06
N PRO A 60 9.47 -1.40 5.43
CA PRO A 60 8.75 -2.61 5.01
C PRO A 60 8.10 -3.39 6.17
N THR A 61 8.46 -3.09 7.42
CA THR A 61 7.74 -3.60 8.60
C THR A 61 6.32 -3.06 8.72
N ILE A 62 6.00 -1.91 8.10
CA ILE A 62 4.65 -1.33 8.07
C ILE A 62 3.62 -2.30 7.49
N VAL A 63 4.04 -3.17 6.57
CA VAL A 63 3.17 -4.14 5.90
C VAL A 63 2.80 -5.29 6.84
N TRP A 64 3.58 -5.48 7.91
CA TRP A 64 3.29 -6.39 9.01
C TRP A 64 2.45 -5.75 10.12
N ASP A 65 2.60 -4.43 10.33
CA ASP A 65 1.77 -3.68 11.27
C ASP A 65 0.36 -3.44 10.69
N HIS A 66 0.30 -3.15 9.39
CA HIS A 66 -0.91 -2.91 8.61
C HIS A 66 -1.07 -4.01 7.57
N PRO A 67 -1.73 -5.14 7.93
CA PRO A 67 -1.86 -6.28 7.04
C PRO A 67 -2.79 -5.99 5.87
N THR A 68 -3.54 -4.88 5.85
CA THR A 68 -4.53 -4.55 4.82
C THR A 68 -4.16 -3.28 4.05
N ILE A 69 -4.64 -3.16 2.80
CA ILE A 69 -4.40 -1.98 1.96
C ILE A 69 -4.99 -0.71 2.57
N GLY A 70 -6.18 -0.81 3.18
CA GLY A 70 -6.86 0.32 3.79
C GLY A 70 -6.11 0.86 5.01
N GLU A 71 -5.60 -0.03 5.87
CA GLU A 71 -4.76 0.39 7.00
C GLU A 71 -3.43 1.01 6.53
N LEU A 72 -2.81 0.42 5.51
CA LEU A 72 -1.58 0.96 4.92
C LEU A 72 -1.82 2.36 4.34
N ALA A 73 -2.91 2.53 3.59
CA ALA A 73 -3.27 3.81 2.99
C ALA A 73 -3.62 4.88 4.02
N ALA A 74 -4.34 4.50 5.08
CA ALA A 74 -4.64 5.39 6.19
C ALA A 74 -3.35 5.85 6.88
N GLY A 75 -2.43 4.93 7.20
CA GLY A 75 -1.16 5.27 7.83
C GLY A 75 -0.29 6.18 6.96
N ILE A 76 -0.26 5.97 5.64
CA ILE A 76 0.44 6.87 4.71
C ILE A 76 -0.25 8.24 4.65
N SER A 77 -1.58 8.28 4.54
CA SER A 77 -2.35 9.54 4.50
C SER A 77 -2.14 10.38 5.75
N GLU A 78 -2.16 9.74 6.92
CA GLU A 78 -1.91 10.41 8.20
C GLU A 78 -0.50 11.00 8.24
N ARG A 79 0.53 10.22 7.86
CA ARG A 79 1.92 10.71 7.83
C ARG A 79 2.11 11.87 6.86
N LEU A 80 1.42 11.85 5.73
CA LEU A 80 1.43 12.95 4.76
C LEU A 80 0.65 14.18 5.24
N ALA A 81 -0.36 14.01 6.09
CA ALA A 81 -1.12 15.09 6.69
C ALA A 81 -0.37 15.75 7.87
N GLU A 82 0.54 15.03 8.52
CA GLU A 82 1.42 15.54 9.57
C GLU A 82 2.68 16.26 9.03
N GLY A 83 2.94 16.18 7.72
CA GLY A 83 4.09 16.76 7.02
C GLY A 83 3.91 18.18 6.48
#